data_AF-A0A1B7X5E0-F1
#
_entry.id   AF-A0A1B7X5E0-F1
#
_cell.length_a   1.000
_cell.length_b   1.000
_cell.length_c   1.000
_cell.angle_alpha   90.00
_cell.angle_beta   90.00
_cell.angle_gamma   90.00
#
_symmetry.space_group_name_H-M   'P 1'
#
loop_
_entity.id
_entity.type
_entity.pdbx_description
1 polymer ?
#
loop_
_entity_poly.entity_id
_entity_poly.type
_entity_poly.pdbx_seq_one_letter_code
_entity_poly.pdbx_strand_id
1 'polypeptide(L)'
;MIRQKLIIHDSVPPNRYRFVVPETGFRIEGELTMESLLSRVKKHYMENGITLPPDWKEVVEDHLCRQLPHGWCSYSDGNPAQGVAPNLSAENIIKGIKSLATMAMDAVSGQEVFVSQEEANKRAEICARCYNNMTTNFCAGCSAMQQITSLVAKVKGSRTTPLDSKLYTCGVCGCRNEAIVHVNRKVLLSGEKSETTNARPEWCWVKNDDLTHAVDSLKI
;
A
#
# COMPACT_ATOMS: atom_id res chain seq x y z
N MET A 1 2.59 -0.98 -22.69
CA MET A 1 1.79 -0.92 -21.44
C MET A 1 1.24 0.49 -21.32
N ILE A 2 -0.07 0.65 -21.20
CA ILE A 2 -0.68 1.97 -20.98
C ILE A 2 -0.32 2.41 -19.56
N ARG A 3 0.28 3.60 -19.41
CA ARG A 3 0.69 4.18 -18.13
C ARG A 3 -0.13 5.43 -17.83
N GLN A 4 -0.29 5.73 -16.54
CA GLN A 4 -0.90 6.96 -16.10
C GLN A 4 0.11 8.11 -16.13
N LYS A 5 -0.36 9.32 -16.43
CA LYS A 5 0.40 10.57 -16.48
C LYS A 5 -0.36 11.64 -15.72
N LEU A 6 0.38 12.52 -15.06
CA LEU A 6 -0.21 13.70 -14.42
C LEU A 6 -0.79 14.61 -15.50
N ILE A 7 -1.98 15.15 -15.23
CA ILE A 7 -2.55 16.24 -16.04
C ILE A 7 -2.51 17.58 -15.30
N ILE A 8 -2.30 17.55 -13.98
CA ILE A 8 -2.15 18.74 -13.14
C ILE A 8 -0.69 18.85 -12.70
N HIS A 9 0.08 19.72 -13.36
CA HIS A 9 1.49 19.94 -13.04
C HIS A 9 1.73 21.13 -12.10
N ASP A 10 0.85 22.12 -12.13
CA ASP A 10 1.02 23.39 -11.41
C ASP A 10 0.45 23.36 -9.98
N SER A 11 -0.07 22.23 -9.54
CA SER A 11 -0.60 22.04 -8.18
C SER A 11 0.14 20.92 -7.45
N VAL A 12 0.28 21.09 -6.14
CA VAL A 12 0.84 20.05 -5.27
C VAL A 12 -0.25 19.00 -4.99
N PRO A 13 -0.02 17.71 -5.32
CA PRO A 13 -0.99 16.66 -5.07
C PRO A 13 -1.31 16.49 -3.57
N PRO A 14 -2.49 15.95 -3.23
CA PRO A 14 -2.78 15.50 -1.87
C PRO A 14 -1.70 14.54 -1.38
N ASN A 15 -1.23 14.76 -0.15
CA ASN A 15 -0.09 14.06 0.45
C ASN A 15 1.24 14.21 -0.32
N ARG A 16 1.35 15.26 -1.16
CA ARG A 16 2.57 15.69 -1.86
C ARG A 16 3.13 14.63 -2.83
N TYR A 17 4.20 14.98 -3.53
CA TYR A 17 4.90 14.06 -4.43
C TYR A 17 5.64 13.00 -3.61
N ARG A 18 5.48 11.74 -3.99
CA ARG A 18 6.01 10.58 -3.25
C ARG A 18 6.26 9.38 -4.16
N PHE A 19 7.19 8.52 -3.75
CA PHE A 19 7.55 7.30 -4.45
C PHE A 19 8.14 6.28 -3.48
N VAL A 20 7.84 5.00 -3.68
CA VAL A 20 8.53 3.89 -3.01
C VAL A 20 9.43 3.20 -4.03
N VAL A 21 10.74 3.17 -3.77
CA VAL A 21 11.74 2.49 -4.61
C VAL A 21 11.51 0.98 -4.49
N PRO A 22 11.03 0.28 -5.54
CA PRO A 22 10.60 -1.12 -5.44
C PRO A 22 11.68 -2.07 -4.92
N GLU A 23 12.92 -1.87 -5.33
CA GLU A 23 14.07 -2.75 -5.08
C GLU A 23 14.51 -2.70 -3.61
N THR A 24 14.37 -1.54 -2.98
CA THR A 24 14.86 -1.29 -1.60
C THR A 24 13.74 -1.07 -0.58
N GLY A 25 12.52 -0.78 -1.03
CA GLY A 25 11.43 -0.29 -0.19
C GLY A 25 11.68 1.10 0.41
N PHE A 26 12.68 1.84 -0.07
CA PHE A 26 12.97 3.20 0.41
C PHE A 26 11.86 4.16 -0.02
N ARG A 27 11.35 4.94 0.93
CA ARG A 27 10.21 5.85 0.70
C ARG A 27 10.71 7.28 0.59
N ILE A 28 10.42 7.90 -0.55
CA ILE A 28 10.65 9.32 -0.79
C ILE A 28 9.29 9.99 -0.67
N GLU A 29 9.14 10.91 0.29
CA GLU A 29 7.86 11.57 0.58
C GLU A 29 8.07 13.05 0.89
N GLY A 30 6.99 13.82 0.75
CA GLY A 30 6.94 15.22 1.17
C GLY A 30 7.44 16.22 0.12
N GLU A 31 7.77 15.74 -1.08
CA GLU A 31 8.34 16.55 -2.15
C GLU A 31 7.31 17.56 -2.68
N LEU A 32 7.73 18.81 -2.87
CA LEU A 32 6.85 19.89 -3.33
C LEU A 32 6.66 19.91 -4.85
N THR A 33 7.62 19.35 -5.59
CA THR A 33 7.61 19.33 -7.05
C THR A 33 7.99 17.95 -7.58
N MET A 34 7.53 17.64 -8.78
CA MET A 34 7.91 16.43 -9.51
C MET A 34 9.43 16.37 -9.74
N GLU A 35 10.06 17.52 -10.04
CA GLU A 35 11.51 17.60 -10.24
C GLU A 35 12.30 17.20 -8.98
N SER A 36 11.87 17.67 -7.81
CA SER A 36 12.51 17.31 -6.53
C SER A 36 12.37 15.81 -6.23
N LEU A 37 11.20 15.25 -6.50
CA LEU A 37 10.96 13.80 -6.41
C LEU A 37 11.90 13.04 -7.34
N LEU A 38 11.94 13.38 -8.63
CA LEU A 38 12.78 12.71 -9.63
C LEU A 38 14.27 12.82 -9.28
N SER A 39 14.73 13.98 -8.80
CA SER A 39 16.10 14.19 -8.35
C SER A 39 16.48 13.25 -7.19
N ARG A 40 15.60 13.12 -6.18
CA ARG A 40 15.83 12.20 -5.06
C ARG A 40 15.77 10.73 -5.45
N VAL A 41 14.88 10.35 -6.36
CA VAL A 41 14.84 8.99 -6.90
C VAL A 41 16.16 8.65 -7.57
N LYS A 42 16.61 9.50 -8.52
CA LYS A 42 17.89 9.31 -9.22
C LYS A 42 19.06 9.20 -8.23
N LYS A 43 19.11 10.10 -7.24
CA LYS A 43 20.13 10.09 -6.20
C LYS A 43 20.16 8.76 -5.45
N HIS A 44 19.00 8.26 -5.01
CA HIS A 44 18.90 7.00 -4.27
C HIS A 44 19.41 5.81 -5.08
N TYR A 45 19.03 5.70 -6.36
CA TYR A 45 19.52 4.63 -7.24
C TYR A 45 21.05 4.68 -7.38
N MET A 46 21.61 5.87 -7.63
CA MET A 46 23.06 6.05 -7.78
C MET A 46 23.83 5.71 -6.50
N GLU A 47 23.35 6.16 -5.33
CA GLU A 47 24.00 5.91 -4.04
C GLU A 47 23.95 4.44 -3.60
N ASN A 48 22.96 3.68 -4.08
CA ASN A 48 22.82 2.26 -3.78
C ASN A 48 23.36 1.33 -4.89
N GLY A 49 24.00 1.89 -5.92
CA GLY A 49 24.55 1.11 -7.03
C GLY A 49 23.49 0.38 -7.87
N ILE A 50 22.25 0.88 -7.88
CA ILE A 50 21.13 0.29 -8.62
C ILE A 50 21.09 0.93 -10.01
N THR A 51 20.96 0.09 -11.05
CA THR A 51 20.85 0.58 -12.44
C THR A 51 19.50 1.27 -12.61
N LEU A 52 19.53 2.53 -13.05
CA LEU A 52 18.33 3.31 -13.30
C LEU A 52 17.67 2.81 -14.61
N PRO A 53 16.41 2.35 -14.59
CA PRO A 53 15.72 1.93 -15.81
C PRO A 53 15.64 3.07 -16.84
N PRO A 54 15.67 2.81 -18.16
CA PRO A 54 15.59 3.87 -19.17
C PRO A 54 14.35 4.75 -19.06
N ASP A 55 13.24 4.18 -18.58
CA ASP A 55 11.91 4.77 -18.45
C ASP A 55 11.53 5.05 -16.98
N TRP A 56 12.52 5.23 -16.11
CA TRP A 56 12.32 5.40 -14.65
C TRP A 56 11.41 6.59 -14.31
N LYS A 57 11.44 7.67 -15.10
CA LYS A 57 10.60 8.86 -14.84
C LYS A 57 9.13 8.53 -15.04
N GLU A 58 8.83 7.80 -16.10
CA GLU A 58 7.49 7.33 -16.44
C GLU A 58 7.00 6.30 -15.41
N VAL A 59 7.90 5.48 -14.85
CA VAL A 59 7.56 4.56 -13.75
C VAL A 59 7.21 5.35 -12.48
N VAL A 60 7.99 6.38 -12.14
CA VAL A 60 7.72 7.24 -10.97
C VAL A 60 6.37 7.96 -11.13
N GLU A 61 6.08 8.47 -12.32
CA GLU A 61 4.81 9.14 -12.61
C GLU A 61 3.61 8.19 -12.55
N ASP A 62 3.71 7.01 -13.17
CA ASP A 62 2.66 6.00 -13.10
C ASP A 62 2.39 5.55 -11.66
N HIS A 63 3.45 5.35 -10.87
CA HIS A 63 3.36 5.00 -9.45
C HIS A 63 2.62 6.08 -8.66
N LEU A 64 2.97 7.35 -8.87
CA LEU A 64 2.32 8.47 -8.20
C LEU A 64 0.83 8.52 -8.58
N CYS A 65 0.52 8.43 -9.87
CA CYS A 65 -0.85 8.50 -10.37
C CYS A 65 -1.78 7.43 -9.82
N ARG A 66 -1.28 6.21 -9.61
CA ARG A 66 -2.04 5.12 -8.97
C ARG A 66 -2.52 5.45 -7.56
N GLN A 67 -1.88 6.41 -6.89
CA GLN A 67 -2.19 6.82 -5.53
C GLN A 67 -2.97 8.14 -5.46
N LEU A 68 -3.21 8.81 -6.59
CA LEU A 68 -3.90 10.09 -6.63
C LEU A 68 -5.41 9.93 -6.84
N PRO A 69 -6.22 10.90 -6.38
CA PRO A 69 -7.64 10.92 -6.66
C PRO A 69 -7.94 11.02 -8.15
N HIS A 70 -9.16 10.63 -8.52
CA HIS A 70 -9.70 10.88 -9.86
C HIS A 70 -9.50 12.34 -10.28
N GLY A 71 -9.15 12.56 -11.55
CA GLY A 71 -8.93 13.89 -12.11
C GLY A 71 -7.51 14.43 -11.98
N TRP A 72 -6.61 13.75 -11.27
CA TRP A 72 -5.18 14.13 -11.23
C TRP A 72 -4.37 13.58 -12.40
N CYS A 73 -4.81 12.45 -12.95
CA CYS A 73 -4.09 11.73 -13.98
C CYS A 73 -4.99 11.25 -15.12
N SER A 74 -4.38 11.09 -16.29
CA SER A 74 -4.94 10.40 -17.45
C SER A 74 -4.06 9.23 -17.82
N TYR A 75 -4.59 8.26 -18.53
CA TYR A 75 -3.80 7.28 -19.24
C TYR A 75 -3.00 7.96 -20.38
N SER A 76 -1.94 7.29 -20.81
CA SER A 76 -1.03 7.77 -21.86
C SER A 76 -1.69 7.93 -23.23
N ASP A 77 -2.88 7.34 -23.42
CA ASP A 77 -3.74 7.49 -24.60
C ASP A 77 -4.77 8.64 -24.46
N GLY A 78 -4.71 9.40 -23.36
CA GLY A 78 -5.60 10.52 -23.07
C GLY A 78 -6.88 10.14 -22.34
N ASN A 79 -7.13 8.86 -22.08
CA ASN A 79 -8.33 8.42 -21.35
C ASN A 79 -8.26 8.79 -19.86
N PRO A 80 -9.37 9.13 -19.18
CA PRO A 80 -9.36 9.42 -17.75
C PRO A 80 -8.86 8.21 -16.94
N ALA A 81 -7.86 8.44 -16.07
CA ALA A 81 -7.43 7.38 -15.16
C ALA A 81 -8.49 7.16 -14.08
N GLN A 82 -8.77 5.89 -13.77
CA GLN A 82 -9.54 5.53 -12.58
C GLN A 82 -8.59 5.60 -11.38
N GLY A 83 -8.34 6.81 -10.88
CA GLY A 83 -7.56 7.00 -9.66
C GLY A 83 -8.22 6.25 -8.50
N VAL A 84 -7.46 5.46 -7.74
CA VAL A 84 -8.07 4.56 -6.74
C VAL A 84 -8.26 5.25 -5.39
N ALA A 85 -7.85 6.52 -5.24
CA ALA A 85 -7.68 7.14 -3.92
C ALA A 85 -8.83 6.79 -2.97
N PRO A 86 -8.60 5.89 -2.00
CA PRO A 86 -9.61 5.62 -1.03
C PRO A 86 -9.77 6.92 -0.26
N ASN A 87 -11.01 7.21 0.11
CA ASN A 87 -11.25 8.11 1.23
C ASN A 87 -10.66 7.44 2.49
N LEU A 88 -9.34 7.52 2.68
CA LEU A 88 -8.59 7.08 3.86
C LEU A 88 -8.88 8.06 5.02
N SER A 89 -10.16 8.24 5.34
CA SER A 89 -10.57 8.90 6.57
C SER A 89 -10.27 7.97 7.75
N ALA A 90 -10.00 8.56 8.91
CA ALA A 90 -9.80 7.80 10.14
C ALA A 90 -11.01 6.89 10.43
N GLU A 91 -12.22 7.36 10.13
CA GLU A 91 -13.46 6.61 10.29
C GLU A 91 -13.50 5.35 9.42
N ASN A 92 -13.13 5.45 8.14
CA ASN A 92 -13.10 4.32 7.22
C ASN A 92 -12.05 3.27 7.64
N ILE A 93 -10.89 3.72 8.12
CA ILE A 93 -9.85 2.85 8.64
C ILE A 93 -10.33 2.14 9.92
N ILE A 94 -10.91 2.87 10.88
CA ILE A 94 -11.45 2.29 12.10
C ILE A 94 -12.53 1.26 11.78
N LYS A 95 -13.46 1.56 10.85
CA LYS A 95 -14.50 0.64 10.41
C LYS A 95 -13.90 -0.62 9.76
N GLY A 96 -12.89 -0.45 8.91
CA GLY A 96 -12.18 -1.56 8.27
C GLY A 96 -11.49 -2.46 9.29
N ILE A 97 -10.75 -1.90 10.25
CA ILE A 97 -10.05 -2.69 11.28
C ILE A 97 -11.04 -3.34 12.25
N LYS A 98 -12.14 -2.68 12.62
CA LYS A 98 -13.20 -3.30 13.42
C LYS A 98 -13.80 -4.50 12.70
N SER A 99 -14.09 -4.36 11.41
CA SER A 99 -14.62 -5.46 10.58
C SER A 99 -13.62 -6.61 10.50
N LEU A 100 -12.33 -6.32 10.33
CA LEU A 100 -11.25 -7.31 10.38
C LEU A 100 -11.18 -8.02 11.74
N ALA A 101 -11.25 -7.27 12.83
CA ALA A 101 -11.23 -7.82 14.19
C ALA A 101 -12.43 -8.73 14.45
N THR A 102 -13.62 -8.32 14.01
CA THR A 102 -14.83 -9.15 14.06
C THR A 102 -14.67 -10.41 13.22
N MET A 103 -14.24 -10.31 11.96
CA MET A 103 -14.03 -11.49 11.10
C MET A 103 -12.98 -12.46 11.66
N ALA A 104 -11.89 -11.94 12.25
CA ALA A 104 -10.86 -12.75 12.90
C ALA A 104 -11.36 -13.41 14.21
N MET A 105 -12.28 -12.77 14.93
CA MET A 105 -12.87 -13.31 16.16
C MET A 105 -14.06 -14.24 15.91
N ASP A 106 -14.82 -14.02 14.84
CA ASP A 106 -15.98 -14.85 14.47
C ASP A 106 -15.56 -16.13 13.74
N ALA A 107 -14.35 -16.15 13.17
CA ALA A 107 -13.74 -17.36 12.62
C ALA A 107 -13.41 -18.44 13.69
N VAL A 108 -13.91 -18.30 14.92
CA VAL A 108 -13.87 -19.25 16.06
C VAL A 108 -14.80 -20.48 15.84
N SER A 109 -14.85 -21.01 14.62
CA SER A 109 -15.44 -22.33 14.34
C SER A 109 -14.56 -23.14 13.39
N GLY A 110 -13.31 -23.40 13.83
CA GLY A 110 -12.42 -24.35 13.16
C GLY A 110 -11.66 -23.84 11.94
N GLN A 111 -11.71 -22.53 11.64
CA GLN A 111 -10.84 -21.94 10.61
C GLN A 111 -9.52 -21.45 11.20
N GLU A 112 -8.43 -21.73 10.50
CA GLU A 112 -7.11 -21.21 10.85
C GLU A 112 -7.02 -19.72 10.48
N VAL A 113 -7.30 -18.86 11.47
CA VAL A 113 -7.41 -17.40 11.31
C VAL A 113 -6.08 -16.77 10.93
N PHE A 114 -4.98 -17.33 11.44
CA PHE A 114 -3.65 -16.79 11.28
C PHE A 114 -2.79 -17.70 10.41
N VAL A 115 -1.88 -17.09 9.64
CA VAL A 115 -0.89 -17.82 8.85
C VAL A 115 0.39 -18.08 9.66
N SER A 116 1.30 -18.88 9.10
CA SER A 116 2.62 -19.11 9.68
C SER A 116 3.46 -17.83 9.72
N GLN A 117 4.47 -17.79 10.58
CA GLN A 117 5.38 -16.66 10.68
C GLN A 117 6.14 -16.40 9.36
N GLU A 118 6.56 -17.47 8.68
CA GLU A 118 7.26 -17.41 7.40
C GLU A 118 6.41 -16.71 6.33
N GLU A 119 5.12 -17.08 6.25
CA GLU A 119 4.14 -16.51 5.35
C GLU A 119 3.89 -15.03 5.66
N ALA A 120 3.72 -14.69 6.95
CA ALA A 120 3.54 -13.31 7.38
C ALA A 120 4.75 -12.43 7.04
N ASN A 121 5.98 -12.95 7.17
CA ASN A 121 7.21 -12.24 6.80
C ASN A 121 7.27 -11.95 5.30
N LYS A 122 6.95 -12.93 4.44
CA LYS A 122 6.89 -12.73 2.98
C LYS A 122 5.85 -11.68 2.59
N ARG A 123 4.66 -11.74 3.21
CA ARG A 123 3.61 -10.74 2.99
C ARG A 123 4.03 -9.35 3.46
N ALA A 124 4.78 -9.26 4.57
CA ALA A 124 5.32 -8.00 5.05
C ALA A 124 6.35 -7.40 4.08
N GLU A 125 7.19 -8.21 3.44
CA GLU A 125 8.10 -7.73 2.39
C GLU A 125 7.36 -7.14 1.19
N ILE A 126 6.30 -7.82 0.72
CA ILE A 126 5.43 -7.35 -0.36
C ILE A 126 4.77 -6.03 0.04
N CYS A 127 4.16 -5.98 1.22
CA CYS A 127 3.48 -4.79 1.71
C CYS A 127 4.46 -3.62 1.93
N ALA A 128 5.66 -3.84 2.47
CA ALA A 128 6.62 -2.77 2.74
C ALA A 128 7.05 -2.02 1.46
N ARG A 129 7.12 -2.72 0.33
CA ARG A 129 7.52 -2.18 -0.99
C ARG A 129 6.33 -1.69 -1.83
N CYS A 130 5.11 -1.99 -1.39
CA CYS A 130 3.91 -1.71 -2.16
C CYS A 130 3.65 -0.21 -2.28
N TYR A 131 3.34 0.26 -3.48
CA TYR A 131 2.93 1.66 -3.69
C TYR A 131 1.63 2.01 -2.97
N ASN A 132 0.80 1.04 -2.63
CA ASN A 132 -0.37 1.27 -1.78
C ASN A 132 -0.06 1.17 -0.27
N ASN A 133 1.20 1.04 0.15
CA ASN A 133 1.56 1.12 1.57
C ASN A 133 1.74 2.60 1.96
N MET A 134 0.66 3.22 2.39
CA MET A 134 0.56 4.65 2.58
C MET A 134 0.67 5.04 4.05
N THR A 135 1.50 6.04 4.32
CA THR A 135 1.45 6.76 5.59
C THR A 135 0.13 7.51 5.66
N THR A 136 -0.56 7.36 6.77
CA THR A 136 -1.74 8.16 7.05
C THR A 136 -1.30 9.35 7.89
N ASN A 137 -1.50 10.56 7.37
CA ASN A 137 -1.21 11.82 8.06
C ASN A 137 -2.25 12.08 9.17
N PHE A 138 -2.45 11.14 10.08
CA PHE A 138 -3.22 11.38 11.29
C PHE A 138 -2.30 12.01 12.33
N CYS A 139 -2.75 13.10 12.96
CA CYS A 139 -2.04 13.67 14.10
C CYS A 139 -1.82 12.56 15.15
N ALA A 140 -0.56 12.35 15.52
CA ALA A 140 -0.14 11.29 16.43
C ALA A 140 -0.83 11.33 17.81
N GLY A 141 -1.43 12.47 18.19
CA GLY A 141 -2.15 12.65 19.45
C GLY A 141 -3.68 12.51 19.38
N CYS A 142 -4.27 12.21 18.21
CA CYS A 142 -5.72 12.08 18.11
C CYS A 142 -6.22 10.74 18.66
N SER A 143 -7.34 10.75 19.39
CA SER A 143 -8.01 9.56 19.94
C SER A 143 -8.27 8.46 18.91
N ALA A 144 -8.49 8.84 17.65
CA ALA A 144 -8.63 7.91 16.53
C ALA A 144 -7.40 7.01 16.33
N MET A 145 -6.18 7.53 16.51
CA MET A 145 -4.95 6.74 16.38
C MET A 145 -4.79 5.73 17.50
N GLN A 146 -5.15 6.11 18.73
CA GLN A 146 -5.14 5.17 19.86
C GLN A 146 -6.13 4.01 19.63
N GLN A 147 -7.31 4.30 19.07
CA GLN A 147 -8.28 3.26 18.71
C GLN A 147 -7.75 2.35 17.61
N ILE A 148 -7.13 2.90 16.56
CA ILE A 148 -6.51 2.12 15.48
C ILE A 148 -5.44 1.18 16.05
N THR A 149 -4.51 1.71 16.85
CA THR A 149 -3.42 0.91 17.47
C THR A 149 -3.97 -0.19 18.38
N SER A 150 -4.99 0.11 19.20
CA SER A 150 -5.64 -0.86 20.07
C SER A 150 -6.31 -1.99 19.27
N LEU A 151 -7.04 -1.65 18.20
CA LEU A 151 -7.70 -2.64 17.35
C LEU A 151 -6.68 -3.52 16.61
N VAL A 152 -5.59 -2.93 16.11
CA VAL A 152 -4.48 -3.68 15.50
C VAL A 152 -3.87 -4.66 16.49
N ALA A 153 -3.57 -4.21 17.72
CA ALA A 153 -3.03 -5.06 18.77
C ALA A 153 -4.00 -6.21 19.11
N LYS A 154 -5.31 -5.94 19.11
CA LYS A 154 -6.34 -6.96 19.32
C LYS A 154 -6.39 -8.01 18.19
N VAL A 155 -6.17 -7.60 16.94
CA VAL A 155 -6.13 -8.52 15.80
C VAL A 155 -4.87 -9.38 15.81
N LYS A 156 -3.68 -8.76 15.90
CA LYS A 156 -2.43 -9.51 15.74
C LYS A 156 -1.93 -10.18 17.02
N GLY A 157 -2.35 -9.72 18.20
CA GLY A 157 -1.84 -10.18 19.48
C GLY A 157 -0.34 -9.88 19.62
N SER A 158 0.44 -10.89 20.03
CA SER A 158 1.90 -10.81 20.14
C SER A 158 2.67 -11.04 18.84
N ARG A 159 1.97 -11.28 17.72
CA ARG A 159 2.60 -11.58 16.42
C ARG A 159 3.26 -10.32 15.87
N THR A 160 4.46 -10.49 15.33
CA THR A 160 5.26 -9.39 14.76
C THR A 160 5.98 -9.86 13.50
N THR A 161 6.43 -8.92 12.68
CA THR A 161 7.36 -9.19 11.58
C THR A 161 8.59 -8.29 11.72
N PRO A 162 9.75 -8.66 11.13
CA PRO A 162 10.93 -7.79 11.10
C PRO A 162 10.70 -6.43 10.41
N LEU A 163 9.58 -6.27 9.69
CA LEU A 163 9.26 -5.09 8.89
C LEU A 163 8.09 -4.27 9.46
N ASP A 164 7.58 -4.56 10.66
CA ASP A 164 6.42 -3.88 11.24
C ASP A 164 6.52 -2.34 11.20
N SER A 165 7.72 -1.78 11.44
CA SER A 165 7.98 -0.34 11.37
C SER A 165 7.83 0.28 9.97
N LYS A 166 7.77 -0.57 8.93
CA LYS A 166 7.56 -0.20 7.52
C LYS A 166 6.17 -0.59 7.03
N LEU A 167 5.30 -1.14 7.88
CA LEU A 167 3.94 -1.55 7.52
C LEU A 167 2.92 -0.49 7.95
N TYR A 168 2.41 0.27 6.98
CA TYR A 168 1.45 1.34 7.20
C TYR A 168 0.02 0.91 6.84
N THR A 169 -0.76 1.79 6.24
CA THR A 169 -2.14 1.52 5.84
C THR A 169 -2.19 1.17 4.36
N CYS A 170 -2.93 0.11 4.01
CA CYS A 170 -3.21 -0.23 2.63
C CYS A 170 -4.13 0.82 1.99
N GLY A 171 -3.64 1.50 0.96
CA GLY A 171 -4.37 2.45 0.12
C GLY A 171 -5.34 1.81 -0.86
N VAL A 172 -5.76 0.56 -0.64
CA VAL A 172 -6.88 -0.06 -1.37
C VAL A 172 -8.02 -0.39 -0.41
N CYS A 173 -7.73 -1.15 0.65
CA CYS A 173 -8.74 -1.58 1.62
C CYS A 173 -8.79 -0.76 2.93
N GLY A 174 -7.82 0.13 3.17
CA GLY A 174 -7.72 0.91 4.41
C GLY A 174 -7.27 0.11 5.63
N CYS A 175 -6.94 -1.18 5.48
CA CYS A 175 -6.46 -1.99 6.60
C CYS A 175 -5.01 -1.65 6.97
N ARG A 176 -4.66 -1.90 8.24
CA ARG A 176 -3.27 -1.80 8.72
C ARG A 176 -2.49 -3.04 8.28
N ASN A 177 -1.44 -2.81 7.51
CA ASN A 177 -0.61 -3.87 6.92
C ASN A 177 0.01 -4.74 8.02
N GLU A 178 0.47 -4.15 9.13
CA GLU A 178 1.00 -4.89 10.29
C GLU A 178 0.00 -5.87 10.94
N ALA A 179 -1.30 -5.71 10.70
CA ALA A 179 -2.31 -6.64 11.16
C ALA A 179 -2.62 -7.70 10.09
N ILE A 180 -2.93 -7.27 8.86
CA ILE A 180 -3.45 -8.18 7.82
C ILE A 180 -2.44 -9.20 7.34
N VAL A 181 -1.13 -8.91 7.39
CA VAL A 181 -0.08 -9.87 6.97
C VAL A 181 -0.14 -11.18 7.76
N HIS A 182 -0.66 -11.16 8.98
CA HIS A 182 -0.83 -12.33 9.83
C HIS A 182 -2.14 -13.09 9.59
N VAL A 183 -3.11 -12.49 8.89
CA VAL A 183 -4.47 -13.03 8.76
C VAL A 183 -4.59 -13.88 7.49
N ASN A 184 -5.31 -14.99 7.58
CA ASN A 184 -5.58 -15.86 6.45
C ASN A 184 -6.34 -15.09 5.35
N ARG A 185 -5.91 -15.25 4.09
CA ARG A 185 -6.51 -14.58 2.94
C ARG A 185 -8.03 -14.84 2.85
N LYS A 186 -8.49 -16.05 3.18
CA LYS A 186 -9.92 -16.39 3.18
C LYS A 186 -10.74 -15.51 4.12
N VAL A 187 -10.18 -15.17 5.30
CA VAL A 187 -10.81 -14.27 6.29
C VAL A 187 -10.81 -12.83 5.80
N LEU A 188 -9.78 -12.41 5.07
CA LEU A 188 -9.73 -11.05 4.50
C LEU A 188 -10.76 -10.86 3.38
N LEU A 189 -11.03 -11.91 2.61
CA LEU A 189 -11.95 -11.85 1.47
C LEU A 189 -13.41 -12.09 1.85
N SER A 190 -13.71 -12.67 3.01
CA SER A 190 -15.09 -13.04 3.39
C SER A 190 -16.05 -11.86 3.53
N GLY A 191 -15.53 -10.63 3.67
CA GLY A 191 -16.32 -9.39 3.71
C GLY A 191 -15.94 -8.38 2.64
N GLU A 192 -15.09 -8.75 1.68
CA GLU A 192 -14.56 -7.82 0.69
C GLU A 192 -15.40 -7.78 -0.59
N LYS A 193 -15.62 -6.58 -1.12
CA LYS A 193 -16.27 -6.38 -2.42
C LYS A 193 -15.30 -6.68 -3.57
N SER A 194 -15.82 -7.26 -4.66
CA SER A 194 -15.02 -7.63 -5.83
C SER A 194 -14.24 -6.46 -6.44
N GLU A 195 -14.82 -5.25 -6.40
CA GLU A 195 -14.22 -4.01 -6.88
C GLU A 195 -12.95 -3.66 -6.09
N THR A 196 -12.99 -3.82 -4.77
CA THR A 196 -11.82 -3.60 -3.90
C THR A 196 -10.73 -4.62 -4.21
N THR A 197 -11.08 -5.90 -4.40
CA THR A 197 -10.12 -6.94 -4.80
C THR A 197 -9.49 -6.63 -6.16
N ASN A 198 -10.29 -6.22 -7.14
CA ASN A 198 -9.83 -5.92 -8.51
C ASN A 198 -8.92 -4.69 -8.58
N ALA A 199 -9.12 -3.71 -7.70
CA ALA A 199 -8.29 -2.50 -7.61
C ALA A 199 -6.85 -2.78 -7.10
N ARG A 200 -6.56 -3.97 -6.59
CA ARG A 200 -5.21 -4.36 -6.18
C ARG A 200 -4.34 -4.67 -7.39
N PRO A 201 -3.03 -4.38 -7.33
CA PRO A 201 -2.09 -4.84 -8.36
C PRO A 201 -2.08 -6.37 -8.43
N GLU A 202 -1.77 -6.92 -9.60
CA GLU A 202 -1.74 -8.39 -9.84
C GLU A 202 -0.81 -9.14 -8.89
N TRP A 203 0.27 -8.49 -8.44
CA TRP A 203 1.23 -9.04 -7.49
C TRP A 203 0.79 -8.89 -6.02
N CYS A 204 -0.39 -8.34 -5.73
CA CYS A 204 -0.87 -8.28 -4.36
C CYS A 204 -1.27 -9.66 -3.86
N TRP A 205 -0.67 -10.11 -2.75
CA TRP A 205 -0.96 -11.41 -2.15
C TRP A 205 -2.42 -11.61 -1.69
N VAL A 206 -3.16 -10.52 -1.46
CA VAL A 206 -4.61 -10.61 -1.17
C VAL A 206 -5.39 -10.90 -2.46
N LYS A 207 -4.93 -10.41 -3.62
CA LYS A 207 -5.56 -10.68 -4.92
C LYS A 207 -5.19 -12.05 -5.44
N ASN A 208 -3.89 -12.39 -5.45
CA ASN A 208 -3.37 -13.65 -5.95
C ASN A 208 -2.60 -14.40 -4.84
N ASP A 209 -2.90 -15.69 -4.65
CA ASP A 209 -2.31 -16.51 -3.57
C ASP A 209 -0.88 -16.97 -3.90
N ASP A 210 -0.41 -16.76 -5.14
CA ASP A 210 0.97 -17.06 -5.53
C ASP A 210 1.94 -15.96 -5.07
N LEU A 211 2.55 -16.19 -3.89
CA LEU A 211 3.60 -15.33 -3.35
C LEU A 211 4.88 -15.28 -4.19
N THR A 212 5.15 -16.29 -5.01
CA THR A 212 6.37 -16.36 -5.84
C THR A 212 6.30 -15.30 -6.93
N HIS A 213 5.17 -15.28 -7.64
CA HIS A 213 4.87 -14.25 -8.64
C HIS A 213 4.85 -12.84 -8.05
N ALA A 214 4.35 -12.70 -6.81
CA ALA A 214 4.29 -11.42 -6.11
C ALA A 214 5.68 -10.83 -5.81
N VAL A 215 6.62 -11.67 -5.35
CA VAL A 215 7.99 -11.24 -5.02
C VAL A 215 8.80 -10.95 -6.28
N ASP A 216 8.67 -11.76 -7.33
CA ASP A 216 9.41 -11.55 -8.57
C ASP A 216 8.94 -10.30 -9.33
N SER A 217 7.65 -9.97 -9.27
CA SER A 217 7.10 -8.73 -9.83
C SER A 217 7.61 -7.45 -9.16
N LEU A 218 8.24 -7.54 -7.99
CA LEU A 218 8.82 -6.41 -7.24
C LEU A 218 10.33 -6.24 -7.50
N LYS A 219 10.96 -7.11 -8.28
CA LYS A 219 12.39 -7.07 -8.63
C LYS A 219 12.67 -6.37 -9.98
N ILE A 220 11.67 -5.72 -10.56
CA ILE A 220 11.78 -4.99 -11.84
C ILE A 220 12.54 -3.68 -11.63
#